data_AF-A0A956IFH8-F1
#
_entry.id   AF-A0A956IFH8-F1
#
_cell.length_a   1.000
_cell.length_b   1.000
_cell.length_c   1.000
_cell.angle_alpha   90.00
_cell.angle_beta   90.00
_cell.angle_gamma   90.00
#
_symmetry.space_group_name_H-M   'P 1'
#
loop_
_entity.id
_entity.type
_entity.pdbx_description
1 polymer ?
#
loop_
_entity_poly.entity_id
_entity_poly.type
_entity_poly.pdbx_seq_one_letter_code
_entity_poly.pdbx_strand_id
1 'polypeptide(L)'
;SGLCNGAPGACRAASSGDCAGSTDCAAAGRCSASGGRCVVASDADCARSHGCRTFGSCRLRGGVCQAHSDADCQRSVACSEHKLCHAAGGSCVE
;
A
#
# COMPACT_ATOMS: atom_id res chain seq x y z
N SER A 1 -14.76 -7.13 2.99
CA SER A 1 -14.80 -8.29 3.88
C SER A 1 -14.33 -9.52 3.11
N GLY A 2 -13.07 -9.93 3.27
CA GLY A 2 -12.58 -11.22 2.74
C GLY A 2 -13.08 -12.35 3.64
N LEU A 3 -13.73 -13.36 3.06
CA LEU A 3 -14.50 -14.37 3.78
C LEU A 3 -13.57 -15.32 4.56
N CYS A 4 -13.49 -15.15 5.87
CA CYS A 4 -12.95 -16.17 6.78
C CYS A 4 -14.05 -17.19 7.10
N ASN A 5 -13.94 -18.40 6.54
CA ASN A 5 -14.83 -19.49 6.88
C ASN A 5 -14.49 -20.06 8.28
N GLY A 6 -15.13 -19.52 9.31
CA GLY A 6 -15.69 -20.34 10.40
C GLY A 6 -14.78 -20.95 11.46
N ALA A 7 -13.47 -20.70 11.50
CA ALA A 7 -12.62 -21.15 12.62
C ALA A 7 -12.00 -19.96 13.39
N PRO A 8 -12.16 -19.87 14.72
CA PRO A 8 -11.53 -18.82 15.51
C PRO A 8 -10.00 -18.99 15.46
N GLY A 9 -9.30 -18.01 14.88
CA GLY A 9 -7.85 -17.85 15.01
C GLY A 9 -6.97 -18.02 13.77
N ALA A 10 -7.51 -18.32 12.58
CA ALA A 10 -6.66 -18.50 11.39
C ALA A 10 -7.30 -17.98 10.09
N CYS A 11 -7.53 -16.67 9.99
CA CYS A 11 -7.69 -16.02 8.69
C CYS A 11 -6.32 -16.04 7.98
N ARG A 12 -6.08 -17.08 7.17
CA ARG A 12 -4.90 -17.14 6.29
C ARG A 12 -5.30 -16.68 4.90
N ALA A 13 -4.55 -15.74 4.34
CA ALA A 13 -4.69 -15.39 2.94
C ALA A 13 -4.21 -16.56 2.08
N ALA A 14 -5.15 -17.27 1.45
CA ALA A 14 -4.82 -18.37 0.55
C ALA A 14 -4.49 -17.85 -0.85
N SER A 15 -5.01 -16.67 -1.20
CA SER A 15 -4.83 -16.03 -2.50
C SER A 15 -4.78 -14.50 -2.39
N SER A 16 -4.22 -13.84 -3.41
CA SER A 16 -4.26 -12.38 -3.51
C SER A 16 -5.69 -11.83 -3.64
N GLY A 17 -6.65 -12.66 -4.05
CA GLY A 17 -8.08 -12.30 -4.04
C GLY A 17 -8.61 -12.06 -2.62
N ASP A 18 -8.16 -12.85 -1.65
CA ASP A 18 -8.52 -12.70 -0.23
C ASP A 18 -7.97 -11.38 0.33
N CYS A 19 -6.76 -11.01 -0.10
CA CYS A 19 -6.10 -9.77 0.31
C CYS A 19 -6.67 -8.53 -0.38
N ALA A 20 -7.08 -8.63 -1.64
CA ALA A 20 -7.54 -7.49 -2.43
C ALA A 20 -8.76 -6.76 -1.83
N GLY A 21 -9.62 -7.48 -1.11
CA GLY A 21 -10.80 -6.92 -0.44
C GLY A 21 -10.57 -6.50 1.02
N SER A 22 -9.32 -6.53 1.49
CA SER A 22 -8.96 -6.16 2.87
C SER A 22 -8.70 -4.66 3.03
N THR A 23 -8.94 -4.15 4.23
CA THR A 23 -8.57 -2.79 4.62
C THR A 23 -7.07 -2.56 4.54
N ASP A 24 -6.26 -3.58 4.83
CA ASP A 24 -4.80 -3.54 4.71
C ASP A 24 -4.32 -3.33 3.27
N CYS A 25 -4.96 -3.98 2.29
CA CYS A 25 -4.69 -3.73 0.88
C CYS A 25 -5.01 -2.27 0.51
N ALA A 26 -6.21 -1.80 0.87
CA ALA A 26 -6.63 -0.43 0.56
C ALA A 26 -5.78 0.62 1.27
N ALA A 27 -5.41 0.44 2.53
CA ALA A 27 -4.66 1.44 3.30
C ALA A 27 -3.15 1.40 3.01
N ALA A 28 -2.55 0.21 2.99
CA ALA A 28 -1.10 0.03 3.02
C ALA A 28 -0.53 -0.75 1.83
N GLY A 29 -1.36 -1.13 0.86
CA GLY A 29 -0.91 -1.88 -0.32
C GLY A 29 -0.57 -3.33 -0.01
N ARG A 30 -1.09 -3.92 1.07
CA ARG A 30 -0.90 -5.36 1.36
C ARG A 30 -1.91 -6.20 0.57
N CYS A 31 -1.77 -6.22 -0.74
CA CYS A 31 -2.75 -6.82 -1.65
C CYS A 31 -2.36 -8.23 -2.12
N SER A 32 -1.15 -8.70 -1.80
CA SER A 32 -0.63 -9.98 -2.27
C SER A 32 -0.57 -11.01 -1.15
N ALA A 33 -0.99 -12.25 -1.41
CA ALA A 33 -0.88 -13.33 -0.43
C ALA A 33 0.51 -13.97 -0.48
N SER A 34 1.17 -14.06 0.68
CA SER A 34 2.44 -14.77 0.85
C SER A 34 2.53 -15.36 2.25
N GLY A 35 2.88 -16.64 2.35
CA GLY A 35 3.01 -17.33 3.64
C GLY A 35 1.74 -17.31 4.50
N GLY A 36 0.56 -17.30 3.87
CA GLY A 36 -0.72 -17.19 4.57
C GLY A 36 -1.07 -15.79 5.07
N ARG A 37 -0.33 -14.75 4.67
CA ARG A 37 -0.53 -13.36 5.09
C ARG A 37 -0.64 -12.43 3.89
N CYS A 38 -1.29 -11.29 4.08
CA CYS A 38 -1.30 -10.22 3.08
C CYS A 38 -0.05 -9.35 3.23
N VAL A 39 0.69 -9.18 2.15
CA VAL A 39 1.96 -8.44 2.07
C VAL A 39 1.95 -7.49 0.89
N VAL A 40 2.86 -6.52 0.91
CA VAL A 40 3.20 -5.73 -0.27
C VAL A 40 4.22 -6.53 -1.07
N ALA A 41 3.87 -7.01 -2.26
CA ALA A 41 4.76 -7.80 -3.10
C ALA A 41 5.20 -7.05 -4.37
N SER A 42 4.56 -5.91 -4.68
CA SER A 42 4.88 -5.13 -5.87
C SER A 42 4.54 -3.64 -5.73
N ASP A 43 5.09 -2.84 -6.64
CA ASP A 43 4.67 -1.45 -6.85
C ASP A 43 3.18 -1.34 -7.21
N ALA A 44 2.63 -2.34 -7.90
CA ALA A 44 1.21 -2.36 -8.23
C ALA A 44 0.33 -2.46 -6.97
N ASP A 45 0.80 -3.16 -5.94
CA ASP A 45 0.09 -3.21 -4.67
C ASP A 45 0.12 -1.83 -3.97
N CYS A 46 1.26 -1.14 -4.00
CA CYS A 46 1.39 0.21 -3.47
C CYS A 46 0.54 1.22 -4.24
N ALA A 47 0.54 1.16 -5.57
CA ALA A 47 -0.22 2.06 -6.44
C ALA A 47 -1.73 2.00 -6.18
N ARG A 48 -2.24 0.85 -5.74
CA ARG A 48 -3.66 0.66 -5.38
C ARG A 48 -4.02 1.20 -4.00
N SER A 49 -3.02 1.51 -3.17
CA SER A 49 -3.24 1.97 -1.80
C SER A 49 -3.65 3.44 -1.73
N HIS A 50 -4.43 3.77 -0.70
CA HIS A 50 -4.67 5.15 -0.28
C HIS A 50 -3.35 5.87 0.03
N GLY A 51 -2.35 5.16 0.54
CA GLY A 51 -1.02 5.71 0.80
C GLY A 51 -0.37 6.31 -0.45
N CYS A 52 -0.48 5.66 -1.61
CA CYS A 52 0.03 6.21 -2.87
C CYS A 52 -0.70 7.50 -3.26
N ARG A 53 -2.04 7.50 -3.24
CA ARG A 53 -2.83 8.68 -3.63
C ARG A 53 -2.66 9.85 -2.67
N THR A 54 -2.63 9.60 -1.37
CA THR A 54 -2.62 10.66 -0.36
C THR A 54 -1.21 11.15 -0.08
N PHE A 55 -0.23 10.25 0.03
CA PHE A 55 1.12 10.56 0.52
C PHE A 55 2.24 10.32 -0.51
N GLY A 56 1.93 9.90 -1.74
CA GLY A 56 2.94 9.58 -2.76
C GLY A 56 3.69 8.26 -2.50
N SER A 57 3.24 7.46 -1.54
CA SER A 57 3.85 6.15 -1.20
C SER A 57 3.52 5.07 -2.22
N CYS A 58 3.97 5.22 -3.46
CA CYS A 58 3.56 4.42 -4.60
C CYS A 58 4.51 3.26 -4.93
N ARG A 59 5.63 3.09 -4.22
CA ARG A 59 6.69 2.13 -4.56
C ARG A 59 7.02 1.19 -3.42
N LEU A 60 7.23 -0.09 -3.74
CA LEU A 60 7.66 -1.09 -2.77
C LEU A 60 9.14 -0.91 -2.44
N ARG A 61 9.44 -0.66 -1.16
CA ARG A 61 10.81 -0.65 -0.61
C ARG A 61 10.84 -1.26 0.79
N GLY A 62 11.69 -2.27 1.00
CA GLY A 62 11.84 -2.91 2.31
C GLY A 62 10.56 -3.56 2.84
N GLY A 63 9.66 -4.02 1.96
CA GLY A 63 8.39 -4.64 2.35
C GLY A 63 7.26 -3.66 2.68
N VAL A 64 7.47 -2.36 2.47
CA VAL A 64 6.46 -1.30 2.71
C VAL A 64 6.38 -0.34 1.53
N CYS A 65 5.28 0.38 1.43
CA CYS A 65 5.06 1.38 0.40
C CYS A 65 5.66 2.74 0.80
N GLN A 66 6.49 3.30 -0.08
CA GLN A 66 7.26 4.54 0.15
C GLN A 66 7.29 5.40 -1.12
N ALA A 67 7.54 6.70 -0.95
CA ALA A 67 7.81 7.61 -2.07
C ALA A 67 9.25 7.41 -2.56
N HIS A 68 9.44 7.27 -3.87
CA HIS A 68 10.77 7.06 -4.45
C HIS A 68 11.25 8.22 -5.32
N SER A 69 10.31 8.99 -5.86
CA SER A 69 10.60 10.06 -6.81
C SER A 69 9.65 11.22 -6.61
N ASP A 70 10.08 12.42 -7.01
CA ASP A 70 9.23 13.61 -7.03
C ASP A 70 7.98 13.36 -7.87
N ALA A 71 8.05 12.55 -8.92
CA ALA A 71 6.87 12.18 -9.71
C ALA A 71 5.82 11.38 -8.90
N ASP A 72 6.24 10.60 -7.89
CA ASP A 72 5.29 9.94 -6.99
C ASP A 72 4.64 10.97 -6.04
N CYS A 73 5.41 11.93 -5.54
CA CYS A 73 4.92 13.00 -4.66
C CYS A 73 4.03 14.01 -5.38
N GLN A 74 4.40 14.43 -6.59
CA GLN A 74 3.67 15.41 -7.41
C GLN A 74 2.27 14.94 -7.81
N ARG A 75 2.03 13.63 -7.82
CA ARG A 75 0.70 13.05 -8.10
C ARG A 75 -0.17 12.89 -6.86
N SER A 76 0.37 13.20 -5.68
CA SER A 76 -0.29 12.99 -4.40
C SER A 76 -1.09 14.21 -3.93
N VAL A 77 -2.10 13.95 -3.09
CA VAL A 77 -2.85 15.01 -2.39
C VAL A 77 -1.92 15.85 -1.52
N ALA A 78 -0.92 15.23 -0.88
CA ALA A 78 0.07 15.92 -0.07
C ALA A 78 0.81 17.04 -0.84
N CYS A 79 1.14 16.84 -2.11
CA CYS A 79 1.73 17.90 -2.94
C CYS A 79 0.71 19.01 -3.25
N SER A 80 -0.52 18.67 -3.65
CA SER A 80 -1.51 19.68 -4.04
C SER A 80 -1.98 20.55 -2.88
N GLU A 81 -2.23 19.93 -1.71
CA GLU A 81 -2.82 20.60 -0.54
C GLU A 81 -1.77 21.11 0.45
N HIS A 82 -0.64 20.41 0.59
CA HIS A 82 0.38 20.69 1.61
C HIS A 82 1.77 21.04 1.05
N LYS A 83 1.92 21.14 -0.29
CA LYS A 83 3.19 21.44 -0.97
C LYS A 83 4.30 20.40 -0.77
N LEU A 84 3.98 19.22 -0.26
CA LEU A 84 4.93 18.12 -0.09
C LEU A 84 5.17 17.42 -1.44
N CYS A 85 5.98 18.02 -2.31
CA CYS A 85 6.14 17.61 -3.71
C CYS A 85 7.46 16.89 -4.03
N HIS A 86 8.41 16.81 -3.08
CA HIS A 86 9.72 16.20 -3.29
C HIS A 86 9.91 14.91 -2.49
N ALA A 87 10.53 13.88 -3.08
CA ALA A 87 10.77 12.62 -2.39
C ALA A 87 12.06 12.68 -1.57
N ALA A 88 11.95 12.47 -0.25
CA ALA A 88 13.09 12.38 0.65
C ALA A 88 12.86 11.31 1.73
N GLY A 89 13.84 10.42 1.90
CA GLY A 89 13.79 9.40 2.98
C GLY A 89 12.58 8.46 2.92
N GLY A 90 12.01 8.22 1.73
CA GLY A 90 10.83 7.38 1.56
C GLY A 90 9.49 8.09 1.77
N SER A 91 9.49 9.41 1.98
CA SER A 91 8.30 10.24 2.19
C SER A 91 8.34 11.49 1.31
N CYS A 92 7.20 12.17 1.19
CA CYS A 92 7.11 13.43 0.49
C CYS A 92 7.35 14.60 1.45
N VAL A 93 8.18 15.54 1.02
CA VAL A 93 8.57 16.76 1.74
C VAL A 93 8.35 17.99 0.85
N GLU A 94 8.36 19.19 1.45
CA GLU A 94 8.20 20.47 0.75
C GLU A 94 9.22 20.71 -0.36
#